data_AF-A0AA49IWX5-F1
#
_entry.id   AF-A0AA49IWX5-F1
#
_cell.length_a   1.000
_cell.length_b   1.000
_cell.length_c   1.000
_cell.angle_alpha   90.00
_cell.angle_beta   90.00
_cell.angle_gamma   90.00
#
_symmetry.space_group_name_H-M   'P 1'
#
loop_
_entity.id
_entity.type
_entity.pdbx_description
1 polymer ?
#
loop_
_entity_poly.entity_id
_entity_poly.type
_entity_poly.pdbx_seq_one_letter_code
_entity_poly.pdbx_strand_id
1 'polypeptide(L)'
;MTEPDDSPRYSPLCQSMTRDGKTVQVDIYGDGEGGWLLEVIDEYGNSSVWDDPFATDQGALDEVLKTISEEGIASLIGSPSERLPMTGLNQSLSEAELVELDEFLGSEANEDTAMDVSTLEGFLTAIAIGPRMVPPSEWLPWVWDLEEGKAEADFENEAQASQIMSLILRLYNSVNTTFNTDPASFEPIFWRGIQWGAAEWSEGFITGFMFNEEAWSLLSIGQPTWFTPFFRLGTDEGIDLTNSGGDAERWMNEIEPSLVRIHAYWKEKRVNQPAALLSNDYHHRGRQKGFPQVVRGGPKIGRNEPCPCGSGKKFKKCCGADGAPPTVH
;
A
#
# COMPACT_ATOMS: atom_id res chain seq x y z
N MET A 1 -5.80 14.78 -31.63
CA MET A 1 -4.42 14.26 -31.59
C MET A 1 -4.36 13.36 -30.38
N THR A 2 -4.11 12.07 -30.59
CA THR A 2 -3.96 11.05 -29.55
C THR A 2 -2.68 11.32 -28.76
N GLU A 3 -2.81 11.59 -27.46
CA GLU A 3 -1.68 11.67 -26.53
C GLU A 3 -0.98 10.28 -26.45
N PRO A 4 0.34 10.22 -26.31
CA PRO A 4 1.08 8.96 -26.23
C PRO A 4 0.81 8.22 -24.92
N ASP A 5 0.61 6.91 -25.03
CA ASP A 5 0.42 5.95 -23.92
C ASP A 5 1.70 5.86 -23.07
N ASP A 6 1.64 6.29 -21.82
CA ASP A 6 2.76 6.36 -20.87
C ASP A 6 2.88 5.08 -20.01
N SER A 7 2.20 4.00 -20.42
CA SER A 7 2.47 2.66 -19.90
C SER A 7 3.86 2.22 -20.37
N PRO A 8 4.71 1.59 -19.53
CA PRO A 8 5.99 1.06 -19.98
C PRO A 8 5.70 0.15 -21.17
N ARG A 9 6.21 0.51 -22.35
CA ARG A 9 5.96 -0.26 -23.56
C ARG A 9 6.80 -1.53 -23.48
N TYR A 10 6.23 -2.60 -22.96
CA TYR A 10 6.89 -3.90 -22.92
C TYR A 10 7.08 -4.44 -24.33
N SER A 11 8.27 -4.96 -24.60
CA SER A 11 8.55 -5.66 -25.84
C SER A 11 7.79 -6.99 -25.86
N PRO A 12 7.28 -7.45 -27.01
CA PRO A 12 6.82 -8.84 -27.16
C PRO A 12 7.95 -9.87 -27.01
N LEU A 13 9.21 -9.42 -26.93
CA LEU A 13 10.39 -10.27 -26.73
C LEU A 13 10.69 -10.58 -25.25
N CYS A 14 9.93 -10.00 -24.30
CA CYS A 14 10.00 -10.40 -22.90
C CYS A 14 9.72 -11.89 -22.77
N GLN A 15 10.60 -12.63 -22.10
CA GLN A 15 10.49 -14.08 -22.02
C GLN A 15 11.29 -14.65 -20.85
N SER A 16 10.84 -15.81 -20.37
CA SER A 16 11.65 -16.62 -19.47
C SER A 16 12.63 -17.47 -20.26
N MET A 17 13.86 -17.58 -19.75
CA MET A 17 14.94 -18.34 -20.34
C MET A 17 15.50 -19.34 -19.34
N THR A 18 15.58 -20.62 -19.74
CA THR A 18 16.16 -21.68 -18.92
C THR A 18 17.33 -22.34 -19.64
N ARG A 19 18.49 -22.42 -18.99
CA ARG A 19 19.66 -23.21 -19.41
C ARG A 19 20.35 -23.82 -18.20
N ASP A 20 20.92 -25.01 -18.38
CA ASP A 20 21.68 -25.72 -17.34
C ASP A 20 20.96 -25.82 -15.98
N GLY A 21 19.63 -25.91 -16.02
CA GLY A 21 18.77 -26.01 -14.83
C GLY A 21 18.50 -24.68 -14.10
N LYS A 22 19.03 -23.56 -14.58
CA LYS A 22 18.80 -22.22 -14.01
C LYS A 22 17.85 -21.42 -14.90
N THR A 23 17.04 -20.56 -14.28
CA THR A 23 16.03 -19.76 -14.99
C THR A 23 16.21 -18.28 -14.70
N VAL A 24 16.04 -17.47 -15.73
CA VAL A 24 15.94 -16.00 -15.63
C VAL A 24 14.68 -15.51 -16.35
N GLN A 25 14.12 -14.41 -15.90
CA GLN A 25 13.08 -13.66 -16.59
C GLN A 25 13.72 -12.44 -17.26
N VAL A 26 13.51 -12.29 -18.56
CA VAL A 26 14.02 -11.16 -19.35
C VAL A 26 12.87 -10.21 -19.61
N ASP A 27 12.95 -9.01 -19.04
CA ASP A 27 11.97 -7.94 -19.22
C ASP A 27 12.62 -6.79 -19.99
N ILE A 28 11.98 -6.38 -21.08
CA ILE A 28 12.44 -5.34 -22.00
C ILE A 28 11.32 -4.32 -22.16
N TYR A 29 11.59 -3.06 -21.84
CA TYR A 29 10.57 -2.01 -21.88
C TYR A 29 11.12 -0.70 -22.44
N GLY A 30 10.27 0.07 -23.12
CA GLY A 30 10.65 1.36 -23.70
C GLY A 30 10.99 2.40 -22.63
N ASP A 31 11.99 3.23 -22.89
CA ASP A 31 12.45 4.30 -21.99
C ASP A 31 11.65 5.62 -22.10
N GLY A 32 10.70 5.70 -23.04
CA GLY A 32 9.92 6.91 -23.33
C GLY A 32 10.60 7.90 -24.29
N GLU A 33 11.90 7.75 -24.56
CA GLU A 33 12.69 8.61 -25.44
C GLU A 33 13.07 7.93 -26.78
N GLY A 34 12.65 6.68 -26.97
CA GLY A 34 12.82 5.92 -28.21
C GLY A 34 13.86 4.81 -28.12
N GLY A 35 14.48 4.61 -26.96
CA GLY A 35 15.31 3.47 -26.61
C GLY A 35 14.56 2.41 -25.81
N TRP A 36 15.30 1.39 -25.38
CA TRP A 36 14.80 0.23 -24.67
C TRP A 36 15.69 -0.11 -23.50
N LEU A 37 15.10 -0.29 -22.32
CA LEU A 37 15.76 -0.76 -21.12
C LEU A 37 15.64 -2.28 -21.03
N LEU A 38 16.65 -2.88 -20.41
CA LEU A 38 16.77 -4.32 -20.22
C LEU A 38 16.94 -4.62 -18.73
N GLU A 39 16.08 -5.50 -18.23
CA GLU A 39 16.13 -6.03 -16.89
C GLU A 39 16.10 -7.56 -16.95
N VAL A 40 17.03 -8.20 -16.23
CA VAL A 40 17.07 -9.66 -16.07
C VAL A 40 16.91 -10.00 -14.60
N ILE A 41 15.89 -10.79 -14.30
CA ILE A 41 15.55 -11.22 -12.95
C ILE A 41 15.90 -12.71 -12.83
N ASP A 42 16.74 -13.07 -11.86
CA ASP A 42 17.14 -14.46 -11.65
C ASP A 42 16.11 -15.29 -10.86
N GLU A 43 16.37 -16.59 -10.72
CA GLU A 43 15.53 -17.53 -9.96
C GLU A 43 15.41 -17.22 -8.46
N TYR A 44 16.26 -16.33 -7.93
CA TYR A 44 16.22 -15.83 -6.57
C TYR A 44 15.58 -14.44 -6.45
N GLY A 45 15.15 -13.84 -7.56
CA GLY A 45 14.57 -12.50 -7.62
C GLY A 45 15.61 -11.37 -7.60
N ASN A 46 16.90 -11.66 -7.79
CA ASN A 46 17.89 -10.61 -7.99
C ASN A 46 17.72 -10.00 -9.38
N SER A 47 17.65 -8.67 -9.44
CA SER A 47 17.55 -7.93 -10.70
C SER A 47 18.93 -7.43 -11.15
N SER A 48 19.24 -7.66 -12.42
CA SER A 48 20.35 -7.06 -13.14
C SER A 48 19.80 -6.13 -14.22
N VAL A 49 20.06 -4.84 -14.08
CA VAL A 49 19.63 -3.81 -15.03
C VAL A 49 20.85 -3.30 -15.78
N TRP A 50 20.72 -3.15 -17.09
CA TRP A 50 21.76 -2.57 -17.94
C TRP A 50 21.64 -1.04 -17.91
N ASP A 51 22.76 -0.35 -17.65
CA ASP A 51 22.79 1.10 -17.43
C ASP A 51 22.45 1.91 -18.69
N ASP A 52 22.81 1.41 -19.88
CA ASP A 52 22.63 2.10 -21.16
C ASP A 52 21.39 1.58 -21.93
N PRO A 53 20.51 2.46 -22.43
CA PRO A 53 19.39 2.06 -23.28
C PRO A 53 19.84 1.49 -24.64
N PHE A 54 19.14 0.46 -25.11
CA PHE A 54 19.35 -0.15 -26.41
C PHE A 54 18.52 0.56 -27.49
N ALA A 55 19.08 0.67 -28.69
CA ALA A 55 18.37 1.26 -29.83
C ALA A 55 17.16 0.41 -30.31
N THR A 56 17.15 -0.89 -30.00
CA THR A 56 16.07 -1.83 -30.37
C THR A 56 15.86 -2.85 -29.26
N ASP A 57 14.63 -3.33 -29.09
CA ASP A 57 14.30 -4.43 -28.18
C ASP A 57 14.99 -5.73 -28.57
N GLN A 58 15.14 -6.00 -29.87
CA GLN A 58 15.94 -7.13 -30.34
C GLN A 58 17.41 -7.01 -29.90
N GLY A 59 17.98 -5.79 -29.91
CA GLY A 59 19.33 -5.54 -29.41
C GLY A 59 19.47 -5.80 -27.90
N ALA A 60 18.44 -5.44 -27.11
CA ALA A 60 18.39 -5.78 -25.69
C ALA A 60 18.34 -7.31 -25.48
N LEU A 61 17.49 -8.01 -26.22
CA LEU A 61 17.44 -9.48 -26.13
C LEU A 61 18.75 -10.13 -26.58
N ASP A 62 19.35 -9.65 -27.68
CA ASP A 62 20.60 -10.16 -28.21
C ASP A 62 21.75 -10.00 -27.21
N GLU A 63 21.76 -8.93 -26.39
CA GLU A 63 22.74 -8.74 -25.33
C GLU A 63 22.62 -9.83 -24.27
N VAL A 64 21.40 -10.14 -23.78
CA VAL A 64 21.19 -11.25 -22.83
C VAL A 64 21.62 -12.58 -23.42
N LEU A 65 21.24 -12.86 -24.67
CA LEU A 65 21.61 -14.08 -25.37
C LEU A 65 23.13 -14.21 -25.50
N LYS A 66 23.80 -13.10 -25.80
CA LYS A 66 25.24 -13.01 -25.92
C LYS A 66 25.92 -13.26 -24.56
N THR A 67 25.50 -12.60 -23.48
CA THR A 67 26.01 -12.84 -22.12
C THR A 67 25.86 -14.31 -21.74
N ILE A 68 24.67 -14.90 -21.96
CA ILE A 68 24.43 -16.32 -21.71
C ILE A 68 25.35 -17.22 -22.55
N SER A 69 25.70 -16.82 -23.78
CA SER A 69 26.57 -17.60 -24.65
C SER A 69 28.06 -17.49 -24.30
N GLU A 70 28.51 -16.32 -23.87
CA GLU A 70 29.93 -16.01 -23.63
C GLU A 70 30.34 -16.32 -22.19
N GLU A 71 29.47 -16.02 -21.22
CA GLU A 71 29.74 -16.11 -19.79
C GLU A 71 28.95 -17.24 -19.10
N GLY A 72 27.92 -17.76 -19.77
CA GLY A 72 27.01 -18.76 -19.24
C GLY A 72 25.89 -18.15 -18.41
N ILE A 73 24.72 -18.80 -18.39
CA ILE A 73 23.55 -18.27 -17.66
C ILE A 73 23.84 -18.05 -16.17
N ALA A 74 24.79 -18.79 -15.59
CA ALA A 74 25.19 -18.64 -14.20
C ALA A 74 25.77 -17.26 -13.85
N SER A 75 26.29 -16.48 -14.81
CA SER A 75 26.77 -15.11 -14.54
C SER A 75 25.62 -14.14 -14.26
N LEU A 76 24.41 -14.45 -14.76
CA LEU A 76 23.19 -13.69 -14.52
C LEU A 76 22.43 -14.15 -13.26
N ILE A 77 23.00 -15.10 -12.51
CA ILE A 77 22.42 -15.62 -11.28
C ILE A 77 23.26 -15.10 -10.12
N GLY A 78 22.67 -14.20 -9.34
CA GLY A 78 23.28 -13.70 -8.12
C GLY A 78 23.46 -14.80 -7.08
N SER A 79 24.20 -14.49 -6.02
CA SER A 79 24.19 -15.34 -4.83
C SER A 79 22.75 -15.47 -4.34
N PRO A 80 22.33 -16.66 -3.87
CA PRO A 80 21.11 -16.77 -3.08
C PRO A 80 21.26 -15.76 -1.96
N SER A 81 20.44 -14.73 -1.95
CA SER A 81 20.46 -13.79 -0.85
C SER A 81 20.22 -14.61 0.42
N GLU A 82 21.04 -14.45 1.46
CA GLU A 82 20.68 -14.92 2.81
C GLU A 82 19.43 -14.18 3.36
N ARG A 83 18.83 -13.29 2.55
CA ARG A 83 17.46 -12.85 2.73
C ARG A 83 16.52 -14.02 2.49
N LEU A 84 15.65 -14.24 3.47
CA LEU A 84 14.46 -15.09 3.39
C LEU A 84 13.90 -15.08 1.97
N PRO A 85 13.57 -16.25 1.40
CA PRO A 85 13.25 -16.33 0.00
C PRO A 85 12.05 -15.40 -0.26
N MET A 86 12.20 -14.45 -1.20
CA MET A 86 11.13 -13.59 -1.74
C MET A 86 10.11 -14.42 -2.55
N THR A 87 9.82 -15.63 -2.10
CA THR A 87 8.73 -16.48 -2.57
C THR A 87 7.43 -15.81 -2.15
N GLY A 88 6.64 -15.38 -3.13
CA GLY A 88 5.26 -15.00 -2.89
C GLY A 88 5.02 -13.53 -2.56
N LEU A 89 5.63 -12.58 -3.29
CA LEU A 89 5.16 -11.19 -3.30
C LEU A 89 3.65 -11.04 -3.62
N ASN A 90 3.07 -12.05 -4.28
CA ASN A 90 1.65 -12.16 -4.59
C ASN A 90 0.89 -13.11 -3.65
N GLN A 91 1.56 -13.66 -2.63
CA GLN A 91 0.94 -14.50 -1.61
C GLN A 91 0.39 -13.60 -0.49
N SER A 92 -0.91 -13.72 -0.23
CA SER A 92 -1.55 -13.05 0.90
C SER A 92 -0.86 -13.40 2.23
N LEU A 93 -0.86 -12.44 3.15
CA LEU A 93 -0.32 -12.65 4.49
C LEU A 93 -1.17 -13.64 5.29
N SER A 94 -0.49 -14.54 6.00
CA SER A 94 -1.08 -15.36 7.04
C SER A 94 -1.39 -14.54 8.30
N GLU A 95 -2.23 -15.08 9.19
CA GLU A 95 -2.56 -14.42 10.46
C GLU A 95 -1.31 -14.17 11.33
N ALA A 96 -0.36 -15.12 11.35
CA ALA A 96 0.90 -14.96 12.09
C ALA A 96 1.76 -13.81 11.53
N GLU A 97 1.81 -13.66 10.20
CA GLU A 97 2.53 -12.58 9.54
C GLU A 97 1.85 -11.21 9.77
N LEU A 98 0.51 -11.17 9.84
CA LEU A 98 -0.22 -9.96 10.19
C LEU A 98 0.04 -9.53 11.62
N VAL A 99 0.09 -10.48 12.56
CA VAL A 99 0.46 -10.23 13.96
C VAL A 99 1.92 -9.75 14.05
N GLU A 100 2.84 -10.40 13.34
CA GLU A 100 4.25 -9.96 13.29
C GLU A 100 4.38 -8.51 12.81
N LEU A 101 3.67 -8.16 11.74
CA LEU A 101 3.67 -6.80 11.20
C LEU A 101 3.07 -5.80 12.21
N ASP A 102 1.95 -6.13 12.86
CA ASP A 102 1.33 -5.26 13.86
C ASP A 102 2.20 -5.04 15.12
N GLU A 103 2.89 -6.09 15.56
CA GLU A 103 3.81 -6.04 16.69
C GLU A 103 5.00 -5.13 16.39
N PHE A 104 5.58 -5.24 15.19
CA PHE A 104 6.65 -4.35 14.74
C PHE A 104 6.16 -2.91 14.67
N LEU A 105 5.06 -2.69 13.97
CA LEU A 105 4.56 -1.38 13.59
C LEU A 105 4.35 -0.44 14.78
N GLY A 106 3.83 -0.94 15.90
CA GLY A 106 3.83 -0.13 17.13
C GLY A 106 4.57 -0.80 18.27
N SER A 107 5.79 -1.25 17.96
CA SER A 107 6.87 -1.39 18.93
C SER A 107 7.19 -0.04 19.60
N GLU A 108 8.10 -0.02 20.55
CA GLU A 108 8.58 1.24 21.15
C GLU A 108 9.67 1.92 20.32
N ALA A 109 10.17 1.25 19.28
CA ALA A 109 11.20 1.78 18.40
C ALA A 109 10.61 2.75 17.37
N ASN A 110 9.32 2.63 17.07
CA ASN A 110 8.61 3.50 16.14
C ASN A 110 7.91 4.67 16.87
N GLU A 111 7.72 5.77 16.14
CA GLU A 111 6.94 6.91 16.60
C GLU A 111 5.50 6.51 16.96
N ASP A 112 4.89 7.19 17.93
CA ASP A 112 3.48 6.96 18.29
C ASP A 112 2.51 7.31 17.14
N THR A 113 3.00 8.02 16.11
CA THR A 113 2.27 8.34 14.88
C THR A 113 2.40 7.25 13.80
N ALA A 114 3.20 6.20 14.00
CA ALA A 114 3.26 5.06 13.08
C ALA A 114 1.91 4.36 12.98
N MET A 115 1.57 3.87 11.79
CA MET A 115 0.34 3.13 11.54
C MET A 115 0.39 1.77 12.26
N ASP A 116 -0.72 1.30 12.81
CA ASP A 116 -0.90 -0.14 13.08
C ASP A 116 -1.33 -0.89 11.81
N VAL A 117 -1.42 -2.22 11.86
CA VAL A 117 -1.72 -2.99 10.64
C VAL A 117 -3.14 -2.74 10.11
N SER A 118 -4.09 -2.37 10.97
CA SER A 118 -5.47 -2.05 10.58
C SER A 118 -5.51 -0.74 9.80
N THR A 119 -4.88 0.30 10.35
CA THR A 119 -4.65 1.60 9.72
C THR A 119 -3.92 1.44 8.40
N LEU A 120 -2.86 0.61 8.37
CA LEU A 120 -2.08 0.34 7.17
C LEU A 120 -2.92 -0.29 6.06
N GLU A 121 -3.75 -1.31 6.34
CA GLU A 121 -4.59 -1.92 5.30
C GLU A 121 -5.61 -0.93 4.73
N GLY A 122 -6.27 -0.13 5.59
CA GLY A 122 -7.18 0.92 5.14
C GLY A 122 -6.49 1.96 4.27
N PHE A 123 -5.30 2.41 4.69
CA PHE A 123 -4.46 3.34 3.94
C PHE A 123 -4.06 2.78 2.57
N LEU A 124 -3.48 1.58 2.53
CA LEU A 124 -3.08 0.92 1.29
C LEU A 124 -4.28 0.64 0.38
N THR A 125 -5.47 0.42 0.94
CA THR A 125 -6.71 0.29 0.17
C THR A 125 -7.06 1.59 -0.55
N ALA A 126 -7.00 2.73 0.13
CA ALA A 126 -7.22 4.03 -0.52
C ALA A 126 -6.17 4.31 -1.61
N ILE A 127 -4.90 3.97 -1.36
CA ILE A 127 -3.83 4.07 -2.37
C ILE A 127 -4.14 3.20 -3.60
N ALA A 128 -4.52 1.95 -3.40
CA ALA A 128 -4.75 0.98 -4.48
C ALA A 128 -5.98 1.32 -5.34
N ILE A 129 -7.09 1.72 -4.72
CA ILE A 129 -8.36 1.95 -5.44
C ILE A 129 -8.52 3.39 -5.92
N GLY A 130 -7.62 4.28 -5.51
CA GLY A 130 -7.70 5.73 -5.71
C GLY A 130 -7.49 6.23 -7.14
N PRO A 131 -7.54 7.55 -7.35
CA PRO A 131 -7.62 8.13 -8.69
C PRO A 131 -6.39 7.89 -9.57
N ARG A 132 -5.21 7.67 -8.99
CA ARG A 132 -3.95 7.47 -9.72
C ARG A 132 -3.09 6.38 -9.08
N MET A 133 -2.10 5.90 -9.82
CA MET A 133 -1.00 5.14 -9.24
C MET A 133 -0.14 6.04 -8.34
N VAL A 134 0.21 5.54 -7.17
CA VAL A 134 1.10 6.20 -6.21
C VAL A 134 2.30 5.27 -5.99
N PRO A 135 3.53 5.69 -6.35
CA PRO A 135 4.71 4.83 -6.16
C PRO A 135 5.01 4.63 -4.67
N PRO A 136 5.59 3.49 -4.26
CA PRO A 136 5.97 3.23 -2.86
C PRO A 136 6.79 4.33 -2.21
N SER A 137 7.70 4.97 -2.95
CA SER A 137 8.50 6.08 -2.45
C SER A 137 7.68 7.28 -1.96
N GLU A 138 6.42 7.43 -2.40
CA GLU A 138 5.54 8.53 -2.00
C GLU A 138 4.72 8.20 -0.75
N TRP A 139 4.22 6.95 -0.63
CA TRP A 139 3.33 6.56 0.46
C TRP A 139 4.03 5.82 1.62
N LEU A 140 5.17 5.19 1.38
CA LEU A 140 5.88 4.39 2.38
C LEU A 140 6.31 5.21 3.62
N PRO A 141 6.77 6.47 3.51
CA PRO A 141 7.10 7.27 4.69
C PRO A 141 5.92 7.48 5.65
N TRP A 142 4.68 7.44 5.13
CA TRP A 142 3.46 7.63 5.93
C TRP A 142 3.12 6.41 6.79
N VAL A 143 3.69 5.24 6.48
CA VAL A 143 3.55 4.03 7.32
C VAL A 143 4.21 4.27 8.68
N TRP A 144 5.33 4.98 8.70
CA TRP A 144 6.13 5.26 9.89
C TRP A 144 5.67 6.50 10.64
N ASP A 145 5.00 7.42 9.94
CA ASP A 145 4.50 8.67 10.52
C ASP A 145 3.27 9.15 9.75
N LEU A 146 2.10 8.87 10.31
CA LEU A 146 0.80 9.22 9.76
C LEU A 146 0.55 10.75 9.74
N GLU A 147 1.33 11.56 10.49
CA GLU A 147 1.11 13.00 10.58
C GLU A 147 1.90 13.78 9.53
N GLU A 148 3.21 13.51 9.40
CA GLU A 148 4.08 14.29 8.52
C GLU A 148 4.79 13.47 7.44
N GLY A 149 4.78 12.13 7.53
CA GLY A 149 5.53 11.24 6.63
C GLY A 149 7.03 11.48 6.66
N LYS A 150 7.59 11.90 7.82
CA LYS A 150 9.01 12.25 7.95
C LYS A 150 9.81 11.28 8.81
N ALA A 151 9.16 10.43 9.58
CA ALA A 151 9.86 9.41 10.35
C ALA A 151 10.38 8.30 9.43
N GLU A 152 11.45 7.65 9.89
CA GLU A 152 11.98 6.43 9.30
C GLU A 152 11.75 5.28 10.29
N ALA A 153 11.55 4.07 9.77
CA ALA A 153 11.46 2.89 10.62
C ALA A 153 12.81 2.60 11.30
N ASP A 154 12.77 2.28 12.59
CA ASP A 154 13.95 1.82 13.33
C ASP A 154 14.04 0.29 13.25
N PHE A 155 14.87 -0.20 12.33
CA PHE A 155 15.11 -1.63 12.15
C PHE A 155 16.33 -2.08 12.95
N GLU A 156 16.19 -3.19 13.68
CA GLU A 156 17.28 -3.81 14.42
C GLU A 156 18.43 -4.28 13.51
N ASN A 157 18.10 -4.72 12.28
CA ASN A 157 19.05 -5.22 11.29
C ASN A 157 18.41 -5.30 9.89
N GLU A 158 19.23 -5.55 8.86
CA GLU A 158 18.81 -5.68 7.46
C GLU A 158 17.81 -6.82 7.21
N ALA A 159 17.88 -7.90 8.00
CA ALA A 159 16.95 -9.03 7.85
C ALA A 159 15.55 -8.66 8.32
N GLN A 160 15.43 -7.96 9.46
CA GLN A 160 14.16 -7.42 9.94
C GLN A 160 13.61 -6.39 8.95
N ALA A 161 14.46 -5.48 8.45
CA ALA A 161 14.04 -4.50 7.44
C ALA A 161 13.47 -5.18 6.18
N SER A 162 14.17 -6.20 5.66
CA SER A 162 13.73 -6.95 4.48
C SER A 162 12.42 -7.70 4.73
N GLN A 163 12.28 -8.31 5.91
CA GLN A 163 11.07 -9.04 6.31
C GLN A 163 9.86 -8.11 6.41
N ILE A 164 9.96 -7.03 7.19
CA ILE A 164 8.86 -6.08 7.36
C ILE A 164 8.48 -5.42 6.03
N MET A 165 9.46 -5.03 5.22
CA MET A 165 9.20 -4.47 3.90
C MET A 165 8.46 -5.46 2.99
N SER A 166 8.85 -6.74 3.01
CA SER A 166 8.17 -7.81 2.29
C SER A 166 6.71 -7.96 2.74
N LEU A 167 6.44 -7.91 4.04
CA LEU A 167 5.08 -7.98 4.58
C LEU A 167 4.21 -6.82 4.10
N ILE A 168 4.72 -5.58 4.19
CA ILE A 168 4.00 -4.38 3.74
C ILE A 168 3.68 -4.46 2.24
N LEU A 169 4.66 -4.82 1.41
CA LEU A 169 4.48 -4.91 -0.04
C LEU A 169 3.54 -6.07 -0.42
N ARG A 170 3.60 -7.21 0.28
CA ARG A 170 2.64 -8.32 0.07
C ARG A 170 1.22 -7.93 0.45
N LEU A 171 1.04 -7.18 1.54
CA LEU A 171 -0.27 -6.63 1.89
C LEU A 171 -0.80 -5.72 0.78
N TYR A 172 0.02 -4.77 0.32
CA TYR A 172 -0.33 -3.88 -0.79
C TYR A 172 -0.66 -4.64 -2.08
N ASN A 173 0.14 -5.64 -2.45
CA ASN A 173 -0.08 -6.47 -3.63
C ASN A 173 -1.35 -7.32 -3.51
N SER A 174 -1.67 -7.83 -2.32
CA SER A 174 -2.90 -8.57 -2.05
C SER A 174 -4.14 -7.70 -2.25
N VAL A 175 -4.11 -6.45 -1.75
CA VAL A 175 -5.18 -5.47 -1.98
C VAL A 175 -5.34 -5.21 -3.48
N ASN A 176 -4.25 -4.86 -4.17
CA ASN A 176 -4.27 -4.60 -5.61
C ASN A 176 -4.79 -5.79 -6.42
N THR A 177 -4.33 -7.00 -6.11
CA THR A 177 -4.75 -8.21 -6.80
C THR A 177 -6.25 -8.45 -6.61
N THR A 178 -6.75 -8.29 -5.38
CA THR A 178 -8.17 -8.48 -5.07
C THR A 178 -9.04 -7.51 -5.86
N PHE A 179 -8.77 -6.21 -5.80
CA PHE A 179 -9.56 -5.22 -6.55
C PHE A 179 -9.40 -5.33 -8.07
N ASN A 180 -8.29 -5.87 -8.58
CA ASN A 180 -8.14 -6.09 -10.02
C ASN A 180 -8.84 -7.36 -10.53
N THR A 181 -9.07 -8.36 -9.67
CA THR A 181 -9.61 -9.67 -10.05
C THR A 181 -11.06 -9.88 -9.60
N ASP A 182 -11.33 -9.75 -8.31
CA ASP A 182 -12.65 -9.89 -7.70
C ASP A 182 -12.82 -8.89 -6.53
N PRO A 183 -13.20 -7.63 -6.80
CA PRO A 183 -13.44 -6.62 -5.76
C PRO A 183 -14.43 -7.06 -4.67
N ALA A 184 -15.38 -7.94 -5.00
CA ALA A 184 -16.42 -8.36 -4.06
C ALA A 184 -15.91 -9.38 -3.04
N SER A 185 -14.73 -9.97 -3.26
CA SER A 185 -14.09 -10.88 -2.31
C SER A 185 -13.17 -10.15 -1.31
N PHE A 186 -13.06 -8.82 -1.39
CA PHE A 186 -12.26 -8.06 -0.44
C PHE A 186 -12.91 -8.11 0.94
N GLU A 187 -12.14 -8.53 1.94
CA GLU A 187 -12.57 -8.60 3.34
C GLU A 187 -11.56 -7.82 4.19
N PRO A 188 -11.98 -6.68 4.78
CA PRO A 188 -11.14 -5.90 5.68
C PRO A 188 -10.60 -6.72 6.87
N ILE A 189 -9.38 -6.41 7.29
CA ILE A 189 -8.66 -7.12 8.35
C ILE A 189 -9.39 -7.09 9.70
N PHE A 190 -10.22 -6.07 9.97
CA PHE A 190 -11.02 -5.99 11.19
C PHE A 190 -12.08 -7.08 11.33
N TRP A 191 -12.36 -7.86 10.28
CA TRP A 191 -13.19 -9.08 10.39
C TRP A 191 -12.41 -10.32 10.79
N ARG A 192 -11.09 -10.30 10.65
CA ARG A 192 -10.21 -11.46 10.86
C ARG A 192 -9.89 -11.72 12.32
N GLY A 193 -10.00 -10.71 13.18
CA GLY A 193 -9.69 -10.81 14.60
C GLY A 193 -10.17 -9.60 15.36
N ILE A 194 -10.41 -9.78 16.67
CA ILE A 194 -10.88 -8.70 17.56
C ILE A 194 -9.81 -7.64 17.84
N GLN A 195 -8.56 -7.91 17.47
CA GLN A 195 -7.43 -7.00 17.71
C GLN A 195 -7.34 -5.83 16.72
N TRP A 196 -8.13 -5.86 15.65
CA TRP A 196 -8.10 -4.85 14.60
C TRP A 196 -9.47 -4.17 14.50
N GLY A 197 -9.50 -2.86 14.72
CA GLY A 197 -10.73 -2.09 14.72
C GLY A 197 -11.04 -1.45 13.36
N ALA A 198 -12.34 -1.28 13.10
CA ALA A 198 -12.83 -0.59 11.91
C ALA A 198 -12.60 0.94 11.98
N ALA A 199 -12.34 1.48 13.18
CA ALA A 199 -12.02 2.89 13.36
C ALA A 199 -10.64 3.22 12.81
N GLU A 200 -9.62 2.48 13.22
CA GLU A 200 -8.24 2.56 12.73
C GLU A 200 -8.18 2.32 11.23
N TRP A 201 -8.88 1.28 10.76
CA TRP A 201 -8.98 0.99 9.33
C TRP A 201 -9.55 2.18 8.54
N SER A 202 -10.61 2.79 9.06
CA SER A 202 -11.25 3.94 8.41
C SER A 202 -10.39 5.21 8.50
N GLU A 203 -9.64 5.44 9.58
CA GLU A 203 -8.64 6.51 9.69
C GLU A 203 -7.57 6.36 8.58
N GLY A 204 -7.05 5.15 8.41
CA GLY A 204 -6.11 4.84 7.34
C GLY A 204 -6.67 5.14 5.96
N PHE A 205 -7.89 4.68 5.67
CA PHE A 205 -8.56 4.91 4.39
C PHE A 205 -8.77 6.40 4.09
N ILE A 206 -9.23 7.18 5.08
CA ILE A 206 -9.40 8.64 4.94
C ILE A 206 -8.04 9.32 4.73
N THR A 207 -6.99 8.86 5.41
CA THR A 207 -5.65 9.44 5.27
C THR A 207 -5.14 9.32 3.83
N GLY A 208 -5.42 8.21 3.15
CA GLY A 208 -5.05 8.02 1.75
C GLY A 208 -5.65 9.07 0.79
N PHE A 209 -6.68 9.82 1.18
CA PHE A 209 -7.27 10.87 0.34
C PHE A 209 -6.29 11.98 0.02
N MET A 210 -5.29 12.19 0.87
CA MET A 210 -4.27 13.22 0.65
C MET A 210 -3.48 13.00 -0.66
N PHE A 211 -3.40 11.76 -1.15
CA PHE A 211 -2.68 11.41 -2.37
C PHE A 211 -3.40 11.83 -3.66
N ASN A 212 -4.58 12.46 -3.55
CA ASN A 212 -5.19 13.35 -4.54
C ASN A 212 -6.43 14.03 -3.92
N GLU A 213 -6.21 14.98 -3.01
CA GLU A 213 -7.29 15.54 -2.18
C GLU A 213 -8.46 16.09 -3.01
N GLU A 214 -8.16 16.77 -4.12
CA GLU A 214 -9.17 17.35 -4.99
C GLU A 214 -10.07 16.28 -5.63
N ALA A 215 -9.49 15.25 -6.26
CA ALA A 215 -10.26 14.22 -6.94
C ALA A 215 -11.12 13.42 -5.94
N TRP A 216 -10.55 13.05 -4.80
CA TRP A 216 -11.29 12.40 -3.73
C TRP A 216 -12.43 13.30 -3.22
N SER A 217 -12.19 14.61 -3.03
CA SER A 217 -13.21 15.55 -2.51
C SER A 217 -14.37 15.68 -3.47
N LEU A 218 -14.08 15.81 -4.76
CA LEU A 218 -15.11 15.89 -5.79
C LEU A 218 -15.99 14.63 -5.83
N LEU A 219 -15.38 13.45 -5.70
CA LEU A 219 -16.14 12.21 -5.64
C LEU A 219 -16.97 12.10 -4.36
N SER A 220 -16.43 12.46 -3.21
CA SER A 220 -17.17 12.40 -1.94
C SER A 220 -18.36 13.36 -1.90
N ILE A 221 -18.22 14.56 -2.49
CA ILE A 221 -19.33 15.51 -2.67
C ILE A 221 -20.38 14.95 -3.65
N GLY A 222 -19.94 14.34 -4.74
CA GLY A 222 -20.83 13.77 -5.76
C GLY A 222 -21.55 12.50 -5.32
N GLN A 223 -20.94 11.71 -4.43
CA GLN A 223 -21.43 10.39 -3.97
C GLN A 223 -21.28 10.23 -2.44
N PRO A 224 -21.92 11.07 -1.62
CA PRO A 224 -21.67 11.13 -0.18
C PRO A 224 -21.97 9.82 0.56
N THR A 225 -22.94 9.04 0.10
CA THR A 225 -23.31 7.76 0.72
C THR A 225 -22.22 6.70 0.57
N TRP A 226 -21.32 6.82 -0.42
CA TRP A 226 -20.19 5.91 -0.57
C TRP A 226 -19.10 6.18 0.46
N PHE A 227 -19.04 7.39 1.02
CA PHE A 227 -17.98 7.78 1.97
C PHE A 227 -18.46 7.83 3.42
N THR A 228 -19.78 7.84 3.62
CA THR A 228 -20.39 7.88 4.94
C THR A 228 -19.84 6.82 5.91
N PRO A 229 -19.68 5.53 5.56
CA PRO A 229 -19.15 4.55 6.52
C PRO A 229 -17.76 4.92 7.03
N PHE A 230 -16.84 5.36 6.16
CA PHE A 230 -15.50 5.76 6.56
C PHE A 230 -15.53 6.98 7.48
N PHE A 231 -16.32 8.01 7.16
CA PHE A 231 -16.42 9.18 8.04
C PHE A 231 -17.08 8.85 9.39
N ARG A 232 -18.07 7.96 9.39
CA ARG A 232 -18.76 7.50 10.60
C ARG A 232 -17.88 6.66 11.53
N LEU A 233 -16.85 6.02 10.99
CA LEU A 233 -15.98 5.13 11.74
C LEU A 233 -14.59 5.73 12.00
N GLY A 234 -14.07 6.59 11.12
CA GLY A 234 -12.68 7.07 11.15
C GLY A 234 -12.50 8.56 11.45
N THR A 235 -13.53 9.26 11.94
CA THR A 235 -13.40 10.65 12.41
C THR A 235 -14.02 10.79 13.79
N ASP A 236 -13.44 11.63 14.67
CA ASP A 236 -13.95 11.86 16.02
C ASP A 236 -15.45 12.19 16.05
N GLU A 237 -15.91 13.12 15.20
CA GLU A 237 -17.33 13.48 15.09
C GLU A 237 -18.19 12.29 14.62
N GLY A 238 -17.72 11.56 13.61
CA GLY A 238 -18.43 10.39 13.11
C GLY A 238 -18.54 9.27 14.14
N ILE A 239 -17.45 9.02 14.87
CA ILE A 239 -17.35 8.06 15.97
C ILE A 239 -18.36 8.40 17.07
N ASP A 240 -18.41 9.67 17.50
CA ASP A 240 -19.36 10.14 18.51
C ASP A 240 -20.82 9.93 18.07
N LEU A 241 -21.12 10.21 16.81
CA LEU A 241 -22.45 10.00 16.23
C LEU A 241 -22.80 8.50 16.14
N THR A 242 -21.82 7.67 15.79
CA THR A 242 -21.97 6.21 15.68
C THR A 242 -22.18 5.55 17.03
N ASN A 243 -21.41 5.95 18.04
CA ASN A 243 -21.61 5.59 19.43
C ASN A 243 -23.02 5.95 19.92
N SER A 244 -23.42 7.20 19.69
CA SER A 244 -24.73 7.72 20.12
C SER A 244 -25.90 7.00 19.43
N GLY A 245 -25.71 6.60 18.17
CA GLY A 245 -26.71 5.89 17.38
C GLY A 245 -26.76 4.39 17.62
N GLY A 246 -25.70 3.80 18.18
CA GLY A 246 -25.56 2.34 18.31
C GLY A 246 -25.53 1.63 16.96
N ASP A 247 -25.03 2.28 15.91
CA ASP A 247 -25.10 1.82 14.52
C ASP A 247 -23.73 1.47 13.91
N ALA A 248 -22.73 1.15 14.75
CA ALA A 248 -21.38 0.77 14.31
C ALA A 248 -21.39 -0.42 13.34
N GLU A 249 -22.10 -1.50 13.68
CA GLU A 249 -22.20 -2.70 12.83
C GLU A 249 -22.80 -2.36 11.45
N ARG A 250 -23.78 -1.46 11.40
CA ARG A 250 -24.35 -0.99 10.12
C ARG A 250 -23.28 -0.33 9.27
N TRP A 251 -22.49 0.57 9.84
CA TRP A 251 -21.46 1.28 9.07
C TRP A 251 -20.31 0.36 8.67
N MET A 252 -19.94 -0.62 9.51
CA MET A 252 -18.94 -1.65 9.17
C MET A 252 -19.40 -2.45 7.95
N ASN A 253 -20.65 -2.92 7.93
CA ASN A 253 -21.21 -3.67 6.78
C ASN A 253 -21.38 -2.83 5.49
N GLU A 254 -21.26 -1.50 5.57
CA GLU A 254 -21.30 -0.62 4.39
C GLU A 254 -19.91 -0.33 3.83
N ILE A 255 -18.82 -0.77 4.47
CA ILE A 255 -17.45 -0.56 4.01
C ILE A 255 -17.21 -1.30 2.69
N GLU A 256 -17.37 -2.63 2.61
CA GLU A 256 -17.02 -3.36 1.38
C GLU A 256 -17.84 -2.92 0.16
N PRO A 257 -19.18 -2.78 0.25
CA PRO A 257 -19.97 -2.28 -0.87
C PRO A 257 -19.55 -0.87 -1.32
N SER A 258 -19.08 -0.03 -0.40
CA SER A 258 -18.58 1.31 -0.72
C SER A 258 -17.23 1.27 -1.42
N LEU A 259 -16.30 0.42 -0.98
CA LEU A 259 -15.02 0.21 -1.66
C LEU A 259 -15.19 -0.28 -3.10
N VAL A 260 -16.11 -1.22 -3.33
CA VAL A 260 -16.43 -1.71 -4.69
C VAL A 260 -16.93 -0.58 -5.59
N ARG A 261 -17.82 0.29 -5.08
CA ARG A 261 -18.34 1.45 -5.83
C ARG A 261 -17.25 2.48 -6.15
N ILE A 262 -16.42 2.82 -5.17
CA ILE A 262 -15.31 3.76 -5.31
C ILE A 262 -14.28 3.21 -6.31
N HIS A 263 -13.87 1.95 -6.16
CA HIS A 263 -12.92 1.30 -7.05
C HIS A 263 -13.44 1.27 -8.50
N ALA A 264 -14.70 0.88 -8.72
CA ALA A 264 -15.29 0.85 -10.05
C ALA A 264 -15.27 2.24 -10.71
N TYR A 265 -15.63 3.28 -9.96
CA TYR A 265 -15.60 4.66 -10.45
C TYR A 265 -14.18 5.09 -10.86
N TRP A 266 -13.18 4.91 -10.00
CA TRP A 266 -11.82 5.32 -10.33
C TRP A 266 -11.17 4.45 -11.39
N LYS A 267 -11.45 3.15 -11.42
CA LYS A 267 -11.00 2.25 -12.50
C LYS A 267 -11.51 2.73 -13.85
N GLU A 268 -12.78 3.09 -13.96
CA GLU A 268 -13.34 3.67 -15.19
C GLU A 268 -12.63 4.98 -15.56
N LYS A 269 -12.37 5.87 -14.59
CA LYS A 269 -11.67 7.14 -14.85
C LYS A 269 -10.22 6.97 -15.27
N ARG A 270 -9.48 6.05 -14.65
CA ARG A 270 -8.09 5.72 -15.03
C ARG A 270 -8.01 5.15 -16.45
N VAL A 271 -9.00 4.36 -16.87
CA VAL A 271 -9.07 3.83 -18.24
C VAL A 271 -9.45 4.91 -19.25
N ASN A 272 -10.32 5.86 -18.88
CA ASN A 272 -10.94 6.80 -19.81
C ASN A 272 -10.35 8.23 -19.80
N GLN A 273 -9.42 8.56 -18.91
CA GLN A 273 -8.78 9.87 -18.83
C GLN A 273 -7.25 9.71 -18.91
N PRO A 274 -6.58 10.23 -19.95
CA PRO A 274 -5.12 10.30 -19.98
C PRO A 274 -4.62 11.09 -18.76
N ALA A 275 -3.45 10.71 -18.24
CA ALA A 275 -2.87 11.13 -16.97
C ALA A 275 -2.83 12.67 -16.68
N ALA A 276 -2.99 13.51 -17.70
CA ALA A 276 -2.88 14.97 -17.64
C ALA A 276 -3.95 15.71 -16.81
N LEU A 277 -5.03 15.06 -16.35
CA LEU A 277 -6.04 15.69 -15.47
C LEU A 277 -6.02 15.17 -14.02
N LEU A 278 -5.15 14.21 -13.70
CA LEU A 278 -4.92 13.69 -12.34
C LEU A 278 -3.46 13.87 -11.90
N SER A 279 -2.66 14.60 -12.67
CA SER A 279 -1.34 15.09 -12.25
C SER A 279 -1.54 16.17 -11.20
N ASN A 280 -1.22 15.86 -9.94
CA ASN A 280 -1.19 16.88 -8.92
C ASN A 280 0.13 17.66 -9.08
N ASP A 281 0.04 18.94 -9.40
CA ASP A 281 1.12 19.91 -9.18
C ASP A 281 1.42 19.95 -7.68
N TYR A 282 2.27 19.02 -7.20
CA TYR A 282 2.66 18.89 -5.80
C TYR A 282 3.61 20.02 -5.34
N HIS A 283 3.43 21.24 -5.86
CA HIS A 283 4.25 22.40 -5.55
C HIS A 283 3.35 23.54 -5.03
N HIS A 284 3.29 23.64 -3.71
CA HIS A 284 3.05 24.88 -2.98
C HIS A 284 1.77 25.67 -3.31
N ARG A 285 0.59 25.08 -3.10
CA ARG A 285 -0.61 25.88 -2.75
C ARG A 285 -1.22 25.33 -1.48
N GLY A 286 -1.19 26.13 -0.43
CA GLY A 286 -1.60 25.73 0.91
C GLY A 286 -3.01 25.13 0.96
N ARG A 287 -3.16 24.11 1.82
CA ARG A 287 -4.40 23.54 2.37
C ARG A 287 -5.66 24.28 1.91
N GLN A 288 -6.31 23.80 0.83
CA GLN A 288 -7.70 24.15 0.57
C GLN A 288 -8.58 23.09 1.26
N LYS A 289 -9.49 23.56 2.12
CA LYS A 289 -10.38 22.72 2.95
C LYS A 289 -11.35 21.92 2.06
N GLY A 290 -11.04 20.66 1.73
CA GLY A 290 -11.94 19.77 0.99
C GLY A 290 -12.60 18.70 1.86
N PHE A 291 -11.84 18.10 2.79
CA PHE A 291 -12.31 17.01 3.64
C PHE A 291 -12.51 17.40 5.10
N PRO A 292 -13.41 16.73 5.83
CA PRO A 292 -13.30 16.63 7.28
C PRO A 292 -11.91 16.09 7.57
N GLN A 293 -11.06 16.93 8.17
CA GLN A 293 -9.81 16.42 8.69
C GLN A 293 -10.14 15.46 9.83
N VAL A 294 -9.33 14.43 10.01
CA VAL A 294 -9.26 13.73 11.29
C VAL A 294 -8.75 14.77 12.31
N VAL A 295 -9.68 15.56 12.87
CA VAL A 295 -9.37 16.58 13.88
C VAL A 295 -9.37 15.87 15.20
N ARG A 296 -8.17 15.50 15.65
CA ARG A 296 -7.92 14.83 16.92
C ARG A 296 -8.28 15.78 18.07
N GLY A 297 -9.38 15.51 18.78
CA GLY A 297 -9.93 16.35 19.85
C GLY A 297 -9.09 16.38 21.15
N GLY A 298 -7.99 15.63 21.22
CA GLY A 298 -7.09 15.60 22.37
C GLY A 298 -5.75 14.95 22.06
N PRO A 299 -4.75 15.08 22.96
CA PRO A 299 -3.48 14.38 22.80
C PRO A 299 -3.76 12.87 22.72
N LYS A 300 -3.27 12.21 21.65
CA LYS A 300 -3.21 10.75 21.57
C LYS A 300 -2.48 10.30 22.83
N ILE A 301 -3.14 9.49 23.65
CA ILE A 301 -2.39 8.71 24.63
C ILE A 301 -1.53 7.78 23.79
N GLY A 302 -0.22 7.99 23.80
CA GLY A 302 0.69 7.23 22.95
C GLY A 302 0.44 5.74 23.15
N ARG A 303 0.53 4.93 22.08
CA ARG A 303 0.26 3.48 22.15
C ARG A 303 1.10 2.84 23.27
N ASN A 304 2.26 3.44 23.54
CA ASN A 304 3.21 3.07 24.58
C ASN A 304 3.10 3.86 25.91
N GLU A 305 2.26 4.89 26.01
CA GLU A 305 2.07 5.70 27.23
C GLU A 305 1.28 4.98 28.34
N PRO A 306 1.40 5.41 29.62
CA PRO A 306 0.61 4.86 30.72
C PRO A 306 -0.90 5.03 30.48
N CYS A 307 -1.65 3.93 30.59
CA CYS A 307 -3.08 3.93 30.31
C CYS A 307 -3.87 4.75 31.34
N PRO A 308 -4.82 5.61 30.91
CA PRO A 308 -5.53 6.53 31.80
C PRO A 308 -6.56 5.79 32.69
N CYS A 309 -6.79 4.50 32.43
CA CYS A 309 -7.59 3.57 33.23
C CYS A 309 -7.08 3.40 34.68
N GLY A 310 -5.90 3.91 35.01
CA GLY A 310 -5.28 3.76 36.32
C GLY A 310 -4.72 2.37 36.59
N SER A 311 -4.62 1.50 35.57
CA SER A 311 -4.08 0.14 35.71
C SER A 311 -2.56 0.11 35.89
N GLY A 312 -1.85 1.20 35.58
CA GLY A 312 -0.40 1.25 35.53
C GLY A 312 0.23 0.51 34.34
N LYS A 313 -0.57 -0.05 33.42
CA LYS A 313 -0.10 -0.68 32.18
C LYS A 313 -0.01 0.35 31.04
N LYS A 314 0.75 0.05 29.99
CA LYS A 314 0.74 0.82 28.73
C LYS A 314 -0.66 0.80 28.08
N PHE A 315 -1.02 1.84 27.33
CA PHE A 315 -2.33 1.96 26.69
C PHE A 315 -2.66 0.72 25.84
N LYS A 316 -1.74 0.30 24.96
CA LYS A 316 -1.86 -0.93 24.14
C LYS A 316 -1.96 -2.25 24.92
N LYS A 317 -1.75 -2.22 26.24
CA LYS A 317 -1.82 -3.39 27.13
C LYS A 317 -2.92 -3.24 28.21
N CYS A 318 -3.75 -2.18 28.16
CA CYS A 318 -4.94 -1.97 28.99
C CYS A 318 -6.14 -1.64 28.10
N CYS A 319 -6.51 -0.37 27.97
CA CYS A 319 -7.72 0.04 27.26
C CYS A 319 -7.60 -0.01 25.75
N GLY A 320 -6.39 0.03 25.21
CA GLY A 320 -6.09 -0.29 23.82
C GLY A 320 -5.65 -1.75 23.64
N ALA A 321 -6.03 -2.65 24.55
CA ALA A 321 -5.80 -4.09 24.42
C ALA A 321 -7.14 -4.83 24.28
N ASP A 322 -7.11 -5.93 23.53
CA ASP A 322 -8.24 -6.80 23.19
C ASP A 322 -9.17 -7.14 24.38
N GLY A 323 -10.49 -7.08 24.14
CA GLY A 323 -11.51 -7.66 25.02
C GLY A 323 -12.27 -6.70 25.96
N ALA A 324 -12.08 -5.39 25.83
CA ALA A 324 -13.11 -4.45 26.30
C ALA A 324 -14.37 -4.60 25.42
N PRO A 325 -15.61 -4.43 25.95
CA PRO A 325 -16.80 -4.39 25.10
C PRO A 325 -16.58 -3.36 23.99
N PRO A 326 -17.16 -3.55 22.78
CA PRO A 326 -16.95 -2.65 21.66
C PRO A 326 -17.35 -1.24 22.08
N THR A 327 -16.35 -0.42 22.35
CA THR A 327 -16.47 1.01 22.55
C THR A 327 -15.70 1.59 21.39
N VAL A 328 -16.38 2.44 20.61
CA VAL A 328 -15.72 3.14 19.51
C VAL A 328 -14.68 4.05 20.16
N HIS A 329 -13.45 3.60 20.08
CA HIS A 329 -12.23 4.36 20.30
C HIS A 329 -11.45 4.26 19.01
#